data_AF-A0A836F1J8-F1
#
_entry.id   AF-A0A836F1J8-F1
#
_cell.length_a   1.000
_cell.length_b   1.000
_cell.length_c   1.000
_cell.angle_alpha   90.00
_cell.angle_beta   90.00
_cell.angle_gamma   90.00
#
_symmetry.space_group_name_H-M   'P 1'
#
loop_
_entity.id
_entity.type
_entity.pdbx_description
1 polymer ?
#
loop_
_entity_poly.entity_id
_entity_poly.type
_entity_poly.pdbx_seq_one_letter_code
_entity_poly.pdbx_strand_id
1 'polypeptide(L)'
;MPFVMRKVEPRHVCRGHVPAGPHPGWPVGAELEAVANGTLTTSLKQLASLLTVAEDIFANLTAELAQVAERSGHLRHKLDKVEERLCTVDPKKIPVREYSESLIFFFFFFIFLIGSN
;
A
#
# COMPACT_ATOMS: atom_id res chain seq x y z
N MET A 1 2.03 -4.95 3.61
CA MET A 1 2.09 -6.40 3.30
C MET A 1 2.45 -6.53 1.81
N PRO A 2 3.26 -7.51 1.36
CA PRO A 2 3.64 -7.61 -0.04
C PRO A 2 2.42 -7.96 -0.89
N PHE A 3 2.29 -7.34 -2.07
CA PHE A 3 1.19 -7.60 -2.98
C PHE A 3 1.20 -9.06 -3.43
N VAL A 4 0.10 -9.77 -3.17
CA VAL A 4 -0.09 -11.14 -3.66
C VAL A 4 0.01 -11.12 -5.18
N MET A 5 1.03 -11.79 -5.73
CA MET A 5 1.22 -11.93 -7.17
C MET A 5 0.13 -12.85 -7.72
N ARG A 6 -0.90 -12.29 -8.35
CA ARG A 6 -2.00 -13.04 -8.97
C ARG A 6 -1.67 -13.28 -10.44
N LYS A 7 -1.11 -14.46 -10.74
CA LYS A 7 -0.85 -14.88 -12.13
C LYS A 7 -2.18 -15.25 -12.79
N VAL A 8 -2.59 -14.49 -13.81
CA VAL A 8 -3.78 -14.80 -14.60
C VAL A 8 -3.33 -15.43 -15.91
N GLU A 9 -3.57 -16.74 -16.04
CA GLU A 9 -3.34 -17.46 -17.28
C GLU A 9 -4.68 -17.79 -17.94
N PRO A 10 -4.80 -17.61 -19.28
CA PRO A 10 -6.02 -17.94 -19.98
C PRO A 10 -6.23 -19.46 -19.96
N ARG A 11 -7.19 -19.92 -19.16
CA ARG A 11 -7.55 -21.35 -19.06
C ARG A 11 -8.68 -21.66 -20.02
N HIS A 12 -8.54 -22.69 -20.87
CA HIS A 12 -9.60 -23.19 -21.77
C HIS A 12 -9.84 -22.39 -23.06
N VAL A 13 -8.85 -21.64 -23.56
CA VAL A 13 -8.92 -21.05 -24.90
C VAL A 13 -9.14 -22.17 -25.92
N CYS A 14 -10.14 -22.05 -26.79
CA CYS A 14 -10.52 -23.04 -27.79
C CYS A 14 -11.09 -24.37 -27.26
N ARG A 15 -11.50 -24.49 -25.98
CA ARG A 15 -12.20 -25.69 -25.50
C ARG A 15 -13.71 -25.56 -25.75
N GLY A 16 -14.18 -26.17 -26.83
CA GLY A 16 -15.60 -26.33 -27.15
C GLY A 16 -15.80 -27.55 -28.04
N HIS A 17 -16.85 -28.34 -27.79
CA HIS A 17 -17.21 -29.46 -28.65
C HIS A 17 -17.99 -28.92 -29.85
N VAL A 18 -17.36 -28.92 -31.02
CA VAL A 18 -18.11 -28.82 -32.28
C VAL A 18 -18.95 -30.10 -32.38
N PRO A 19 -20.26 -30.02 -32.66
CA PRO A 19 -21.08 -31.22 -32.90
C PRO A 19 -20.42 -32.06 -33.99
N ALA A 20 -20.01 -33.28 -33.66
CA ALA A 20 -19.36 -34.15 -34.62
C ALA A 20 -20.36 -34.64 -35.67
N GLY A 21 -20.13 -34.30 -36.94
CA GLY A 21 -20.85 -34.84 -38.09
C GLY A 21 -22.01 -33.98 -38.61
N PRO A 22 -22.62 -34.38 -39.75
CA PRO A 22 -23.69 -33.62 -40.39
C PRO A 22 -24.92 -33.54 -39.48
N HIS A 23 -25.19 -32.35 -38.95
CA HIS A 23 -26.45 -32.07 -38.24
C HIS A 23 -27.47 -31.48 -39.22
N PRO A 24 -28.73 -31.94 -39.23
CA PRO A 24 -29.78 -31.29 -40.00
C PRO A 24 -29.92 -29.84 -39.50
N GLY A 25 -29.48 -28.87 -40.31
CA GLY A 25 -29.47 -27.45 -39.95
C GLY A 25 -28.10 -26.84 -39.64
N TRP A 26 -27.01 -27.62 -39.63
CA TRP A 26 -25.65 -27.09 -39.49
C TRP A 26 -24.94 -27.04 -40.86
N PRO A 27 -24.53 -25.85 -41.35
CA PRO A 27 -23.84 -25.74 -42.63
C PRO A 27 -22.50 -26.49 -42.64
N VAL A 28 -22.22 -27.20 -43.74
CA VAL A 28 -20.91 -27.84 -43.95
C VAL A 28 -19.83 -26.75 -43.94
N GLY A 29 -18.86 -26.86 -43.02
CA GLY A 29 -17.77 -25.88 -42.86
C GLY A 29 -17.98 -24.81 -41.78
N ALA A 30 -19.13 -24.73 -41.12
CA ALA A 30 -19.40 -23.76 -40.04
C ALA A 30 -18.66 -24.07 -38.71
N GLU A 31 -17.93 -25.18 -38.65
CA GLU A 31 -17.19 -25.65 -37.47
C GLU A 31 -16.09 -24.67 -37.04
N LEU A 32 -15.29 -24.19 -38.00
CA LEU A 32 -14.19 -23.26 -37.72
C LEU A 32 -14.72 -21.93 -37.18
N GLU A 33 -15.80 -21.42 -37.77
CA GLU A 33 -16.45 -20.19 -37.32
C GLU A 33 -17.01 -20.33 -35.91
N ALA A 34 -17.65 -21.47 -35.59
CA ALA A 34 -18.14 -21.73 -34.24
C ALA A 34 -17.02 -21.82 -33.20
N VAL A 35 -15.90 -22.47 -33.52
CA VAL A 35 -14.72 -22.52 -32.63
C VAL A 35 -14.10 -21.14 -32.47
N ALA A 36 -13.99 -20.35 -33.53
CA ALA A 36 -13.45 -18.99 -33.48
C ALA A 36 -14.31 -18.08 -32.61
N ASN A 37 -15.64 -18.09 -32.82
CA ASN A 37 -16.59 -17.30 -32.04
C ASN A 37 -16.65 -17.73 -30.56
N GLY A 38 -16.59 -19.04 -30.28
CA GLY A 38 -16.51 -19.56 -28.93
C GLY A 38 -15.20 -19.17 -28.21
N THR A 39 -14.09 -19.17 -28.96
CA THR A 39 -12.78 -18.73 -28.46
C THR A 39 -12.80 -17.24 -28.14
N LEU A 40 -13.31 -16.40 -29.04
CA LEU A 40 -13.44 -14.96 -28.84
C LEU A 40 -14.32 -14.65 -27.61
N THR A 41 -15.49 -15.29 -27.51
CA THR A 41 -16.41 -15.10 -26.37
C THR A 41 -15.76 -15.48 -25.05
N THR A 42 -15.02 -16.59 -25.02
CA THR A 42 -14.32 -17.05 -23.81
C THR A 42 -13.21 -16.09 -23.42
N SER A 43 -12.42 -15.62 -24.38
CA SER A 43 -11.37 -14.61 -24.16
C SER A 43 -11.95 -13.30 -23.62
N LEU A 44 -13.08 -12.82 -24.17
CA LEU A 44 -13.76 -11.61 -23.66
C LEU A 44 -14.24 -11.79 -22.22
N LYS A 45 -14.81 -12.94 -21.86
CA LYS A 45 -15.21 -13.24 -20.48
C LYS A 45 -14.01 -13.27 -19.52
N GLN A 46 -12.89 -13.82 -19.96
CA GLN A 46 -11.65 -13.83 -19.17
C GLN A 46 -11.10 -12.43 -18.96
N LEU A 47 -11.10 -11.60 -19.99
CA LEU A 47 -10.68 -10.19 -19.89
C LEU A 47 -11.61 -9.40 -18.96
N ALA A 48 -12.93 -9.59 -19.05
CA ALA A 48 -13.87 -8.96 -18.14
C ALA A 48 -13.60 -9.36 -16.67
N SER A 49 -13.40 -10.66 -16.41
CA SER A 49 -13.04 -11.14 -15.07
C SER A 49 -11.71 -10.55 -14.57
N LEU A 50 -10.71 -10.40 -15.45
CA LEU A 50 -9.43 -9.78 -15.11
C LEU A 50 -9.61 -8.30 -14.75
N LEU A 51 -10.40 -7.56 -15.53
CA LEU A 51 -10.69 -6.15 -15.27
C LEU A 51 -11.39 -5.95 -13.93
N THR A 52 -12.39 -6.77 -13.60
CA THR A 52 -13.07 -6.70 -12.29
C THR A 52 -12.09 -6.91 -11.13
N VAL A 53 -11.14 -7.83 -11.26
CA VAL A 53 -10.10 -8.05 -10.24
C VAL A 53 -9.14 -6.86 -10.16
N ALA A 54 -8.77 -6.28 -11.31
CA ALA A 54 -7.91 -5.10 -11.34
C ALA A 54 -8.58 -3.88 -10.69
N GLU A 55 -9.88 -3.66 -10.94
CA GLU A 55 -10.67 -2.60 -10.32
C GLU A 55 -10.68 -2.72 -8.79
N ASP A 56 -10.91 -3.91 -8.23
CA ASP A 56 -10.87 -4.15 -6.79
C ASP A 56 -9.48 -3.86 -6.19
N ILE A 57 -8.41 -4.26 -6.87
CA ILE A 57 -7.03 -3.97 -6.44
C ILE A 57 -6.80 -2.46 -6.41
N PHE A 58 -7.15 -1.73 -7.47
CA PHE A 58 -6.94 -0.29 -7.54
C PHE A 58 -7.83 0.48 -6.56
N ALA A 59 -9.05 0.01 -6.30
CA ALA A 59 -9.93 0.59 -5.28
C ALA A 59 -9.31 0.47 -3.88
N ASN A 60 -8.83 -0.72 -3.51
CA ASN A 60 -8.16 -0.94 -2.22
C ASN A 60 -6.87 -0.13 -2.08
N LEU A 61 -6.03 -0.10 -3.12
CA LEU A 61 -4.82 0.72 -3.16
C LEU A 61 -5.13 2.21 -2.98
N THR A 62 -6.17 2.70 -3.64
CA THR A 62 -6.58 4.11 -3.55
C THR A 62 -7.03 4.45 -2.14
N ALA A 63 -7.79 3.56 -1.49
CA ALA A 63 -8.22 3.74 -0.11
C ALA A 63 -7.03 3.75 0.87
N GLU A 64 -6.08 2.83 0.72
CA GLU A 64 -4.86 2.80 1.55
C GLU A 64 -4.02 4.07 1.35
N LEU A 65 -3.82 4.50 0.11
CA LEU A 65 -3.07 5.73 -0.20
C LEU A 65 -3.76 6.98 0.34
N ALA A 66 -5.10 7.04 0.31
CA ALA A 66 -5.86 8.12 0.91
C ALA A 66 -5.63 8.21 2.42
N GLN A 67 -5.65 7.08 3.14
CA GLN A 67 -5.32 7.04 4.57
C GLN A 67 -3.87 7.47 4.86
N VAL A 68 -2.91 7.05 4.03
CA VAL A 68 -1.51 7.48 4.16
C VAL A 68 -1.38 8.98 3.92
N ALA A 69 -2.06 9.52 2.91
CA ALA A 69 -2.05 10.95 2.61
C ALA A 69 -2.66 11.77 3.75
N GLU A 70 -3.77 11.32 4.33
CA GLU A 70 -4.39 11.96 5.49
C GLU A 70 -3.45 11.98 6.70
N ARG A 71 -2.88 10.83 7.06
CA ARG A 71 -1.92 10.74 8.20
C ARG A 71 -0.68 11.60 7.97
N SER A 72 -0.17 11.62 6.74
CA SER A 72 0.95 12.48 6.35
C SER A 72 0.57 13.96 6.46
N GLY A 73 -0.66 14.32 6.08
CA GLY A 73 -1.20 15.67 6.25
C GLY A 73 -1.26 16.12 7.70
N HIS A 74 -1.72 15.24 8.60
CA HIS A 74 -1.71 15.50 10.04
C HIS A 74 -0.28 15.66 10.58
N LEU A 75 0.66 14.83 10.13
CA LEU A 75 2.05 14.92 10.53
C LEU A 75 2.68 16.25 10.09
N ARG A 76 2.44 16.67 8.85
CA ARG A 76 2.88 17.99 8.35
C ARG A 76 2.36 19.12 9.23
N HIS A 77 1.06 19.15 9.55
CA HIS A 77 0.51 20.18 10.45
C HIS A 77 1.18 20.20 11.83
N LYS A 78 1.53 19.02 12.37
CA LYS A 78 2.27 18.96 13.64
C LYS A 78 3.69 19.49 13.49
N LEU A 79 4.35 19.19 12.36
CA LEU A 79 5.67 19.69 12.04
C LEU A 79 5.67 21.22 11.89
N ASP A 80 4.70 21.77 11.15
CA ASP A 80 4.54 23.22 10.98
C ASP A 80 4.36 23.92 12.34
N LYS A 81 3.53 23.37 13.23
CA LYS A 81 3.34 23.89 14.60
C LYS A 81 4.59 23.78 15.49
N VAL A 82 5.47 22.81 15.22
CA VAL A 82 6.74 22.67 15.94
C VAL A 82 7.75 23.67 15.38
N GLU A 83 7.80 23.85 14.07
CA GLU A 83 8.65 24.83 13.40
C GLU A 83 8.29 26.27 13.82
N GLU A 84 7.01 26.61 13.85
CA GLU A 84 6.54 27.91 14.35
C GLU A 84 6.96 28.14 15.81
N ARG A 85 6.80 27.12 16.66
CA ARG A 85 7.26 27.17 18.05
C ARG A 85 8.78 27.31 18.15
N LEU A 86 9.53 26.62 17.30
CA LEU A 86 10.99 26.70 17.29
C LEU A 86 11.46 28.10 16.87
N CYS A 87 10.83 28.70 15.87
CA CYS A 87 11.13 30.06 15.41
C CYS A 87 10.80 31.13 16.47
N THR A 88 9.81 30.89 17.33
CA THR A 88 9.41 31.83 18.40
C THR A 88 10.18 31.64 19.70
N VAL A 89 10.84 30.50 19.89
CA VAL A 89 11.66 30.22 21.08
C VAL A 89 13.00 30.94 20.97
N ASP A 90 13.21 31.92 21.84
CA ASP A 90 14.50 32.59 22.02
C ASP A 90 15.40 31.74 22.95
N PRO A 91 16.50 31.15 22.44
CA PRO A 91 17.36 30.27 23.22
C PRO A 91 18.02 30.98 24.41
N LYS A 92 18.07 32.32 24.44
CA LYS A 92 18.61 33.09 25.58
C LYS A 92 17.63 33.26 26.74
N LYS A 93 16.34 33.01 26.53
CA LYS A 93 15.29 33.09 27.56
C LYS A 93 14.93 31.75 28.19
N ILE A 94 15.45 30.65 27.64
CA ILE A 94 15.29 29.33 28.24
C ILE A 94 16.21 29.29 29.47
N PRO A 95 15.68 29.21 30.70
CA PRO A 95 16.53 29.08 31.87
C PRO A 95 17.25 27.74 31.78
N VAL A 96 18.54 27.77 31.47
CA VAL A 96 19.42 26.65 31.79
C VAL A 96 19.33 26.51 33.30
N ARG A 97 19.07 25.29 33.80
CA ARG A 97 19.07 25.04 35.24
C ARG A 97 20.51 25.26 35.72
N GLU A 98 20.80 26.48 36.14
CA GLU A 98 22.04 26.85 36.80
C GLU A 98 22.00 26.18 38.18
N TYR A 99 22.63 25.02 38.28
CA TYR A 99 22.98 24.49 39.58
C TYR A 99 24.04 25.42 40.16
N SER A 100 23.82 25.93 41.37
CA SER A 100 24.86 26.71 42.05
C SER A 100 26.13 25.87 42.14
N GLU A 101 27.29 26.50 41.94
CA GLU A 101 28.61 25.86 42.09
C GLU A 101 28.67 25.02 43.37
N SER A 102 28.11 25.53 44.48
CA SER A 102 28.02 24.83 45.76
C SER A 102 27.28 23.50 45.67
N LEU A 103 26.20 23.43 44.89
CA LEU A 103 25.36 22.24 44.75
C LEU A 103 26.02 21.21 43.81
N ILE A 104 26.74 21.67 42.78
CA ILE A 104 27.59 20.83 41.93
C ILE A 104 28.74 20.24 42.76
N PHE A 105 29.43 21.06 43.54
CA PHE A 105 30.50 20.63 44.45
C PHE A 105 29.98 19.67 45.51
N PHE A 106 28.82 19.93 46.11
CA PHE A 106 28.24 19.04 47.12
C PHE A 106 27.90 17.67 46.52
N PHE A 107 27.35 17.64 45.30
CA PHE A 107 27.05 16.39 44.60
C PHE A 107 28.32 15.58 44.28
N PHE A 108 29.36 16.25 43.78
CA PHE A 108 30.66 15.61 43.53
C PHE A 108 31.33 15.12 44.82
N PHE A 109 31.28 15.91 45.89
CA PHE A 109 31.82 15.54 47.19
C PHE A 109 31.09 14.32 47.78
N PHE A 110 29.76 14.27 47.66
CA PHE A 110 28.96 13.16 48.16
C PHE A 110 29.21 11.86 47.36
N ILE A 111 29.34 11.97 46.03
CA ILE A 111 29.72 10.83 45.17
C ILE A 111 31.12 10.32 45.55
N PHE A 112 32.08 11.21 45.77
CA PHE A 112 33.43 10.83 46.17
C PHE A 112 33.47 10.20 47.57
N LEU A 113 32.67 10.71 48.52
CA LEU A 113 32.58 10.19 49.88
C LEU A 113 31.94 8.79 49.93
N ILE A 114 30.91 8.54 49.11
CA ILE A 114 30.27 7.22 49.00
C ILE A 114 31.17 6.23 48.26
N GLY A 115 31.93 6.68 47.26
CA GLY A 115 32.83 5.82 46.48
C GLY A 115 34.15 5.46 47.17
N SER A 116 34.41 5.99 48.37
CA SER A 116 35.66 5.79 49.12
C SER A 116 35.50 4.90 50.37
N ASN A 117 34.39 4.16 50.47
CA ASN A 117 34.10 3.17 51.52
C ASN A 117 33.77 1.82 50.85
#